data_AF-A0A2W5FIW6-F1
#
_entry.id   AF-A0A2W5FIW6-F1
#
_cell.length_a   1.000
_cell.length_b   1.000
_cell.length_c   1.000
_cell.angle_alpha   90.00
_cell.angle_beta   90.00
_cell.angle_gamma   90.00
#
_symmetry.space_group_name_H-M   'P 1'
#
loop_
_entity.id
_entity.type
_entity.pdbx_description
1 polymer ?
#
loop_
_entity_poly.entity_id
_entity_poly.type
_entity_poly.pdbx_seq_one_letter_code
_entity_poly.pdbx_strand_id
1 'polypeptide(L)'
;RKDCVIEFLNRLKLSIFETTAEDHDTQMAYVMGLTHMIAKVFKKMELPDIFMETKTFALLQKAVSYVIDDSDELFYAIQRDNPFVDTTKEKFFAAVKQLEEQLHQK
;
A
#
# COMPACT_ATOMS: atom_id res chain seq x y z
N ARG A 1 -7.32 14.74 -27.02
CA ARG A 1 -6.72 13.45 -26.59
C ARG A 1 -7.38 12.90 -25.33
N LYS A 2 -7.76 13.74 -24.36
CA LYS A 2 -8.51 13.31 -23.18
C LYS A 2 -9.79 12.52 -23.54
N ASP A 3 -10.59 13.05 -24.45
CA ASP A 3 -11.89 12.46 -24.81
C ASP A 3 -11.78 11.05 -25.41
N CYS A 4 -10.80 10.82 -26.30
CA CYS A 4 -10.60 9.48 -26.88
C CYS A 4 -10.09 8.47 -25.85
N VAL A 5 -9.35 8.90 -24.82
CA VAL A 5 -8.94 8.03 -23.70
C VAL A 5 -10.15 7.67 -22.84
N ILE A 6 -11.01 8.65 -22.52
CA ILE A 6 -12.24 8.42 -21.75
C ILE A 6 -13.16 7.43 -22.48
N GLU A 7 -13.36 7.61 -23.79
CA GLU A 7 -14.16 6.66 -24.58
C GLU A 7 -13.58 5.25 -24.57
N PHE A 8 -12.27 5.12 -24.70
CA PHE A 8 -11.60 3.82 -24.63
C PHE A 8 -11.82 3.13 -23.28
N LEU A 9 -11.62 3.85 -22.17
CA LEU A 9 -11.82 3.32 -20.82
C LEU A 9 -13.29 2.94 -20.56
N ASN A 10 -14.24 3.72 -21.09
CA ASN A 10 -15.66 3.39 -21.03
C ASN A 10 -16.00 2.09 -21.76
N ARG A 11 -15.39 1.81 -22.93
CA ARG A 11 -15.58 0.54 -23.63
C ARG A 11 -15.08 -0.66 -22.83
N LEU A 12 -14.08 -0.46 -21.97
CA LEU A 12 -13.59 -1.47 -21.03
C LEU A 12 -14.45 -1.58 -19.76
N LYS A 13 -15.52 -0.78 -19.62
CA LYS A 13 -16.42 -0.73 -18.46
C LYS A 13 -15.68 -0.40 -17.15
N LEU A 14 -14.64 0.42 -17.23
CA LEU A 14 -13.89 0.91 -16.07
C LEU A 14 -14.60 2.11 -15.45
N SER A 15 -14.52 2.24 -14.11
CA SER A 15 -14.94 3.45 -13.40
C SER A 15 -13.89 4.54 -13.58
N ILE A 16 -14.28 5.67 -14.16
CA ILE A 16 -13.39 6.80 -14.44
C ILE A 16 -13.58 7.87 -13.36
N PHE A 17 -12.48 8.24 -12.69
CA PHE A 17 -12.43 9.30 -11.71
C PHE A 17 -11.47 10.39 -12.21
N GLU A 18 -12.01 11.56 -12.54
CA GLU A 18 -11.18 12.74 -12.83
C GLU A 18 -10.84 13.47 -11.55
N THR A 19 -9.55 13.75 -11.36
CA THR A 19 -9.03 14.40 -10.16
C THR A 19 -7.76 15.17 -10.49
N THR A 20 -7.26 15.97 -9.54
CA THR A 20 -5.99 16.67 -9.68
C THR A 20 -4.83 15.73 -9.37
N ALA A 21 -3.62 16.05 -9.85
CA ALA A 21 -2.43 15.26 -9.51
C ALA A 21 -2.18 15.23 -7.99
N GLU A 22 -2.44 16.36 -7.31
CA GLU A 22 -2.28 16.50 -5.87
C GLU A 22 -3.27 15.61 -5.08
N ASP A 23 -4.56 15.64 -5.45
CA ASP A 23 -5.60 14.82 -4.81
C ASP A 23 -5.37 13.33 -5.07
N HIS A 24 -4.91 12.99 -6.28
CA HIS A 24 -4.50 11.63 -6.63
C HIS A 24 -3.36 11.16 -5.73
N ASP A 25 -2.27 11.92 -5.64
CA ASP A 25 -1.08 11.51 -4.90
C ASP A 25 -1.33 11.46 -3.39
N THR A 26 -2.17 12.36 -2.86
CA THR A 26 -2.63 12.32 -1.46
C THR A 26 -3.37 11.01 -1.16
N GLN A 27 -4.27 10.57 -2.04
CA GLN A 27 -4.98 9.30 -1.87
C GLN A 27 -4.04 8.10 -2.04
N MET A 28 -3.17 8.14 -3.04
CA MET A 28 -2.22 7.07 -3.31
C MET A 28 -1.16 6.91 -2.23
N ALA A 29 -0.91 7.95 -1.42
CA ALA A 29 -0.05 7.83 -0.26
C ALA A 29 -0.56 6.79 0.75
N TYR A 30 -1.87 6.71 0.94
CA TYR A 30 -2.48 5.65 1.75
C TYR A 30 -2.62 4.35 0.96
N VAL A 31 -3.18 4.41 -0.25
CA VAL A 31 -3.52 3.20 -1.01
C VAL A 31 -2.28 2.44 -1.46
N MET A 32 -1.38 3.08 -2.21
CA MET A 32 -0.13 2.44 -2.67
C MET A 32 0.96 2.52 -1.59
N GLY A 33 1.15 3.70 -0.99
CA GLY A 33 2.23 3.91 -0.01
C GLY A 33 2.17 2.94 1.16
N LEU A 34 1.03 2.83 1.85
CA LEU A 34 0.91 1.88 2.97
C LEU A 34 0.91 0.42 2.51
N THR A 35 0.21 0.10 1.43
CA THR A 35 0.12 -1.29 0.95
C THR A 35 1.48 -1.85 0.59
N HIS A 36 2.30 -1.09 -0.16
CA HIS A 36 3.66 -1.53 -0.50
C HIS A 36 4.59 -1.52 0.71
N MET A 37 4.42 -0.61 1.67
CA MET A 37 5.21 -0.63 2.91
C MET A 37 4.93 -1.90 3.72
N ILE A 38 3.66 -2.24 3.94
CA ILE A 38 3.26 -3.46 4.65
C ILE A 38 3.80 -4.69 3.92
N ALA A 39 3.63 -4.77 2.60
CA ALA A 39 4.14 -5.88 1.82
C ALA A 39 5.67 -6.03 1.92
N LYS A 40 6.41 -4.91 1.92
CA LYS A 40 7.86 -4.92 2.07
C LYS A 40 8.30 -5.38 3.46
N VAL A 41 7.56 -4.99 4.51
CA VAL A 41 7.78 -5.49 5.88
C VAL A 41 7.52 -6.99 5.94
N PHE A 42 6.40 -7.48 5.38
CA PHE A 42 6.09 -8.90 5.29
C PHE A 42 7.19 -9.70 4.59
N LYS A 43 7.70 -9.20 3.46
CA LYS A 43 8.83 -9.80 2.75
C LYS A 43 10.09 -9.87 3.62
N LYS A 44 10.38 -8.80 4.37
CA LYS A 44 11.54 -8.73 5.28
C LYS A 44 11.41 -9.58 6.54
N MET A 45 10.18 -9.88 6.97
CA MET A 45 9.93 -10.74 8.13
C MET A 45 10.21 -12.21 7.84
N GLU A 46 10.30 -12.61 6.57
CA GLU A 46 10.55 -14.01 6.15
C GLU A 46 9.65 -14.98 6.93
N LEU A 47 8.33 -14.79 6.80
CA LEU A 47 7.35 -15.57 7.56
C LEU A 47 7.60 -17.08 7.41
N PRO A 48 7.56 -17.85 8.51
CA PRO A 48 7.73 -19.29 8.45
C PRO A 48 6.50 -19.97 7.83
N ASP A 49 6.61 -21.26 7.55
CA ASP A 49 5.45 -22.07 7.19
C ASP A 49 4.44 -22.12 8.36
N ILE A 50 3.26 -21.54 8.15
CA ILE A 50 2.21 -21.44 9.17
C ILE A 50 1.14 -22.51 8.91
N PHE A 51 1.08 -23.53 9.77
CA PHE A 51 0.09 -24.61 9.68
C PHE A 51 -1.26 -24.26 10.32
N MET A 52 -1.27 -23.36 11.32
CA MET A 52 -2.47 -22.94 12.04
C MET A 52 -3.02 -21.61 11.50
N GLU A 53 -3.12 -21.50 10.18
CA GLU A 53 -3.62 -20.30 9.52
C GLU A 53 -5.12 -20.10 9.77
N THR A 54 -5.51 -18.86 10.06
CA THR A 54 -6.92 -18.44 10.08
C THR A 54 -7.32 -17.84 8.74
N LYS A 55 -8.62 -17.85 8.42
CA LYS A 55 -9.13 -17.21 7.19
C LYS A 55 -8.72 -15.75 7.06
N THR A 56 -8.68 -15.01 8.17
CA THR A 56 -8.26 -13.60 8.18
C THR A 56 -6.79 -13.45 7.83
N PHE A 57 -5.94 -14.32 8.37
CA PHE A 57 -4.51 -14.31 8.03
C PHE A 57 -4.30 -14.67 6.55
N ALA A 58 -5.07 -15.61 6.00
CA ALA A 58 -5.03 -15.95 4.57
C ALA A 58 -5.38 -14.77 3.67
N LEU A 59 -6.37 -13.96 4.07
CA LEU A 59 -6.72 -12.75 3.33
C LEU A 59 -5.61 -11.70 3.40
N LEU A 60 -4.94 -11.58 4.55
CA LEU A 60 -3.80 -10.66 4.71
C LEU A 60 -2.61 -11.09 3.84
N GLN A 61 -2.23 -12.37 3.90
CA GLN A 61 -1.18 -12.93 3.04
C GLN A 61 -1.52 -12.74 1.57
N LYS A 62 -2.78 -13.00 1.18
CA LYS A 62 -3.25 -12.81 -0.20
C LYS A 62 -3.17 -11.36 -0.64
N ALA A 63 -3.59 -10.41 0.19
CA ALA A 63 -3.52 -8.98 -0.12
C ALA A 63 -2.07 -8.53 -0.36
N VAL A 64 -1.15 -8.98 0.51
CA VAL A 64 0.28 -8.68 0.35
C VAL A 64 0.88 -9.36 -0.88
N SER A 65 0.46 -10.59 -1.20
CA SER A 65 1.01 -11.37 -2.33
C SER A 65 0.84 -10.70 -3.69
N TYR A 66 -0.14 -9.81 -3.83
CA TYR A 66 -0.36 -9.08 -5.09
C TYR A 66 0.73 -8.06 -5.43
N VAL A 67 1.49 -7.62 -4.43
CA VAL A 67 2.49 -6.54 -4.59
C VAL A 67 3.86 -6.89 -4.00
N ILE A 68 4.00 -8.06 -3.37
CA ILE A 68 5.24 -8.45 -2.67
C ILE A 68 6.42 -8.67 -3.64
N ASP A 69 6.11 -9.01 -4.89
CA ASP A 69 7.08 -9.30 -5.95
C ASP A 69 7.28 -8.15 -6.93
N ASP A 70 6.68 -6.99 -6.66
CA ASP A 70 6.99 -5.76 -7.38
C ASP A 70 8.47 -5.38 -7.21
N SER A 71 9.01 -4.70 -8.22
CA SER A 71 10.43 -4.34 -8.25
C SER A 71 10.80 -3.38 -7.12
N ASP A 72 12.05 -3.48 -6.67
CA ASP A 72 12.60 -2.54 -5.70
C ASP A 72 12.55 -1.09 -6.22
N GLU A 73 12.74 -0.91 -7.53
CA GLU A 73 12.62 0.39 -8.19
C GLU A 73 11.22 0.97 -8.06
N LEU A 74 10.17 0.17 -8.32
CA LEU A 74 8.79 0.61 -8.15
C LEU A 74 8.49 0.94 -6.69
N PHE A 75 8.96 0.11 -5.76
CA PHE A 75 8.84 0.39 -4.33
C PHE A 75 9.47 1.74 -3.98
N TYR A 76 10.70 2.00 -4.43
CA TYR A 76 11.36 3.28 -4.12
C TYR A 76 10.66 4.47 -4.77
N ALA A 77 10.17 4.34 -6.01
CA ALA A 77 9.42 5.40 -6.67
C ALA A 77 8.15 5.75 -5.89
N ILE A 78 7.35 4.74 -5.51
CA ILE A 78 6.14 4.95 -4.72
C ILE A 78 6.47 5.61 -3.37
N GLN A 79 7.55 5.19 -2.72
CA GLN A 79 7.87 5.63 -1.36
C GLN A 79 8.63 6.96 -1.28
N ARG A 80 9.27 7.42 -2.37
CA ARG A 80 10.14 8.60 -2.39
C ARG A 80 9.63 9.71 -3.30
N ASP A 81 8.97 9.36 -4.40
CA ASP A 81 8.60 10.35 -5.42
C ASP A 81 7.23 10.97 -5.14
N ASN A 82 6.38 10.30 -4.34
CA ASN A 82 5.14 10.87 -3.84
C ASN A 82 5.38 11.64 -2.53
N PRO A 83 5.27 12.98 -2.52
CA PRO A 83 5.59 13.80 -1.34
C PRO A 83 4.66 13.57 -0.15
N PHE A 84 3.45 13.03 -0.38
CA PHE A 84 2.47 12.76 0.68
C PHE A 84 2.72 11.43 1.41
N VAL A 85 3.57 10.56 0.85
CA VAL A 85 3.89 9.27 1.45
C VAL A 85 4.71 9.40 2.72
N ASP A 86 5.57 10.43 2.84
CA ASP A 86 6.38 10.64 4.04
C ASP A 86 5.52 10.83 5.29
N THR A 87 4.58 11.77 5.26
CA THR A 87 3.63 11.97 6.37
C THR A 87 2.81 10.73 6.69
N THR A 88 2.44 9.96 5.66
CA THR A 88 1.66 8.73 5.83
C THR A 88 2.47 7.61 6.49
N LYS A 89 3.75 7.44 6.08
CA LYS A 89 4.70 6.51 6.71
C LYS A 89 4.96 6.90 8.17
N GLU A 90 5.19 8.18 8.45
CA GLU A 90 5.44 8.66 9.80
C GLU A 90 4.28 8.32 10.74
N LYS A 91 3.04 8.56 10.30
CA LYS A 91 1.83 8.16 11.06
C LYS A 91 1.77 6.66 11.31
N PHE A 92 2.08 5.84 10.30
CA PHE A 92 2.09 4.39 10.44
C PHE A 92 3.13 3.93 11.48
N PHE A 93 4.37 4.38 11.38
CA PHE A 93 5.43 3.98 12.32
C PHE A 93 5.20 4.53 13.73
N ALA A 94 4.65 5.74 13.86
CA ALA A 94 4.26 6.30 15.15
C ALA A 94 3.19 5.43 15.82
N ALA A 95 2.16 4.99 15.07
CA ALA A 95 1.13 4.10 15.59
C ALA A 95 1.70 2.74 16.02
N VAL A 96 2.59 2.14 15.22
CA VAL A 96 3.27 0.88 15.58
C VAL A 96 4.08 1.04 16.86
N LYS A 97 4.88 2.10 16.97
CA LYS A 97 5.70 2.38 18.16
C LYS A 97 4.85 2.63 19.40
N GLN A 98 3.77 3.40 19.28
CA GLN A 98 2.86 3.66 20.40
C GLN A 98 2.24 2.36 20.94
N LEU A 99 1.84 1.45 20.04
CA LEU A 99 1.32 0.13 20.43
C LEU A 99 2.39 -0.71 21.14
N GLU A 100 3.63 -0.69 20.64
CA GLU A 100 4.76 -1.38 21.28
C GLU A 100 5.04 -0.84 22.70
N GLU A 101 5.04 0.49 22.87
CA GLU A 101 5.24 1.13 24.18
C GLU A 101 4.12 0.75 25.17
N GLN A 102 2.86 0.74 24.72
CA GLN A 102 1.72 0.31 25.55
C GLN A 102 1.86 -1.13 26.04
N LEU A 103 2.43 -2.03 25.23
CA LEU A 103 2.65 -3.42 25.60
C LEU A 103 3.77 -3.59 26.64
N HIS A 104 4.73 -2.64 26.68
CA HIS A 104 5.85 -2.67 27.63
C HIS A 104 5.55 -2.00 28.98
N GLN A 105 4.51 -1.17 29.09
CA GLN A 105 4.14 -0.44 30.32
C GLN A 105 3.35 -1.30 31.34
N LYS A 106 3.82 -2.51 31.66
CA LYS A 106 3.26 -3.31 32.75
C LYS A 106 3.48 -2.66 34.12
#